data_AF-A0A8T3MKM9-F1
#
_entry.id   AF-A0A8T3MKM9-F1
#
_cell.length_a   1.000
_cell.length_b   1.000
_cell.length_c   1.000
_cell.angle_alpha   90.00
_cell.angle_beta   90.00
_cell.angle_gamma   90.00
#
_symmetry.space_group_name_H-M   'P 1'
#
loop_
_entity.id
_entity.type
_entity.pdbx_description
1 polymer ?
#
loop_
_entity_poly.entity_id
_entity_poly.type
_entity_poly.pdbx_seq_one_letter_code
_entity_poly.pdbx_strand_id
1 'polypeptide(L)'
;MDKTTLLTEMREGHATWEAALAAIPDDALLRPAQGEWSRKDLVAHVEFWERQSAVVIEALREGRDPYGGGPPPTDDMNARAWSESRYRSATDVRQGEAEAWHQLVALVEEAPEDELFSPDRYPLMGGQPVAGMVREDTIEHYAEHLPHLTGGGQPD
;
A
#
# COMPACT_ATOMS: atom_id res chain seq x y z
N MET A 1 -17.89 10.41 -0.28
CA MET A 1 -16.54 10.68 -0.82
C MET A 1 -16.65 10.58 -2.34
N ASP A 2 -15.95 11.45 -3.06
CA ASP A 2 -15.83 11.41 -4.53
C ASP A 2 -14.36 11.21 -4.93
N LYS A 3 -14.07 11.01 -6.23
CA LYS A 3 -12.70 10.74 -6.68
C LYS A 3 -11.72 11.86 -6.33
N THR A 4 -12.18 13.12 -6.40
CA THR A 4 -11.35 14.28 -6.07
C THR A 4 -10.92 14.26 -4.60
N THR A 5 -11.85 13.94 -3.69
CA THR A 5 -11.58 13.81 -2.26
C THR A 5 -10.60 12.66 -2.00
N LEU A 6 -10.85 11.47 -2.59
CA LEU A 6 -9.96 10.31 -2.43
C LEU A 6 -8.53 10.63 -2.89
N LEU A 7 -8.36 11.18 -4.10
CA LEU A 7 -7.03 11.53 -4.61
C LEU A 7 -6.32 12.58 -3.77
N THR A 8 -7.06 13.53 -3.19
CA THR A 8 -6.50 14.54 -2.29
C THR A 8 -5.97 13.87 -1.02
N GLU A 9 -6.79 13.04 -0.37
CA GLU A 9 -6.40 12.33 0.86
C GLU A 9 -5.22 11.38 0.60
N MET A 10 -5.24 10.63 -0.51
CA MET A 10 -4.13 9.76 -0.89
C MET A 10 -2.83 10.58 -1.00
N ARG A 11 -2.85 11.69 -1.75
CA ARG A 11 -1.65 12.52 -2.00
C ARG A 11 -1.13 13.17 -0.72
N GLU A 12 -2.01 13.62 0.17
CA GLU A 12 -1.61 14.21 1.46
C GLU A 12 -1.01 13.15 2.39
N GLY A 13 -1.59 11.96 2.44
CA GLY A 13 -1.09 10.81 3.19
C GLY A 13 0.30 10.39 2.71
N HIS A 14 0.45 10.16 1.40
CA HIS A 14 1.73 9.78 0.81
C HIS A 14 2.77 10.89 0.96
N ALA A 15 2.43 12.18 0.78
CA ALA A 15 3.40 13.26 0.97
C ALA A 15 3.98 13.30 2.40
N THR A 16 3.17 12.97 3.41
CA THR A 16 3.63 12.85 4.80
C THR A 16 4.56 11.65 4.98
N TRP A 17 4.19 10.51 4.42
CA TRP A 17 4.99 9.28 4.42
C TRP A 17 6.32 9.45 3.68
N GLU A 18 6.30 9.96 2.45
CA GLU A 18 7.46 10.23 1.60
C GLU A 18 8.44 11.19 2.30
N ALA A 19 7.94 12.26 2.92
CA ALA A 19 8.77 13.20 3.66
C ALA A 19 9.49 12.53 4.85
N ALA A 20 8.80 11.66 5.58
CA ALA A 20 9.40 10.90 6.66
C ALA A 20 10.44 9.89 6.14
N LEU A 21 10.10 9.17 5.06
CA LEU A 21 10.98 8.21 4.43
C LEU A 21 12.25 8.90 3.87
N ALA A 22 12.13 10.06 3.22
CA ALA A 22 13.24 10.82 2.67
C ALA A 22 14.22 11.35 3.74
N ALA A 23 13.76 11.56 4.98
CA ALA A 23 14.59 12.04 6.08
C ALA A 23 15.48 10.94 6.70
N ILE A 24 15.23 9.66 6.39
CA ILE A 24 15.94 8.52 6.98
C ILE A 24 17.09 8.10 6.04
N PRO A 25 18.36 8.05 6.47
CA PRO A 25 19.43 7.51 5.63
C PRO A 25 19.31 5.99 5.45
N ASP A 26 19.87 5.45 4.38
CA ASP A 26 19.72 4.03 4.02
C ASP A 26 20.22 3.05 5.10
N ASP A 27 21.25 3.39 5.86
CA ASP A 27 21.73 2.57 6.97
C ASP A 27 20.75 2.54 8.15
N ALA A 28 20.02 3.65 8.37
CA ALA A 28 18.99 3.72 9.38
C ALA A 28 17.70 2.97 8.98
N LEU A 29 17.46 2.72 7.69
CA LEU A 29 16.36 1.85 7.25
C LEU A 29 16.58 0.38 7.65
N LEU A 30 17.83 -0.03 7.86
CA LEU A 30 18.15 -1.40 8.29
C LEU A 30 17.96 -1.62 9.79
N ARG A 31 17.58 -0.59 10.55
CA ARG A 31 17.33 -0.71 11.99
C ARG A 31 15.96 -1.34 12.26
N PRO A 32 15.80 -2.07 13.38
CA PRO A 32 14.50 -2.58 13.84
C PRO A 32 13.47 -1.45 13.99
N ALA A 33 12.21 -1.78 13.70
CA ALA A 33 11.09 -0.83 13.72
C ALA A 33 9.85 -1.38 14.43
N GLN A 34 9.42 -2.60 14.09
CA GLN A 34 8.22 -3.24 14.64
C GLN A 34 8.46 -4.75 14.77
N GLY A 35 8.57 -5.26 15.99
CA GLY A 35 8.92 -6.65 16.23
C GLY A 35 10.22 -7.05 15.51
N GLU A 36 10.16 -8.05 14.63
CA GLU A 36 11.29 -8.54 13.84
C GLU A 36 11.57 -7.72 12.57
N TRP A 37 10.69 -6.77 12.23
CA TRP A 37 10.79 -6.01 10.99
C TRP A 37 11.69 -4.80 11.15
N SER A 38 12.57 -4.62 10.16
CA SER A 38 13.30 -3.37 10.00
C SER A 38 12.41 -2.29 9.38
N ARG A 39 12.84 -1.02 9.43
CA ARG A 39 12.15 0.05 8.71
C ARG A 39 12.08 -0.21 7.19
N LYS A 40 13.12 -0.81 6.61
CA LYS A 40 13.13 -1.26 5.21
C LYS A 40 11.98 -2.23 4.96
N ASP A 41 11.75 -3.17 5.88
CA ASP A 41 10.68 -4.15 5.72
C ASP A 41 9.29 -3.51 5.81
N LEU A 42 9.11 -2.49 6.65
CA LEU A 42 7.88 -1.68 6.68
C LEU A 42 7.64 -0.93 5.36
N VAL A 43 8.67 -0.33 4.77
CA VAL A 43 8.52 0.35 3.47
C VAL A 43 8.16 -0.65 2.37
N ALA A 44 8.80 -1.82 2.36
CA ALA A 44 8.47 -2.86 1.40
C ALA A 44 7.07 -3.47 1.61
N HIS A 45 6.57 -3.46 2.84
CA HIS A 45 5.21 -3.87 3.16
C HIS A 45 4.17 -2.88 2.64
N VAL A 46 4.40 -1.57 2.80
CA VAL A 46 3.57 -0.52 2.21
C VAL A 46 3.56 -0.63 0.68
N GLU A 47 4.74 -0.73 0.06
CA GLU A 47 4.89 -0.95 -1.38
C GLU A 47 4.11 -2.17 -1.88
N PHE A 48 4.11 -3.27 -1.12
CA PHE A 48 3.41 -4.49 -1.48
C PHE A 48 1.89 -4.25 -1.57
N TRP A 49 1.31 -3.59 -0.57
CA TRP A 49 -0.13 -3.32 -0.55
C TRP A 49 -0.55 -2.34 -1.66
N GLU A 50 0.25 -1.32 -1.94
CA GLU A 50 0.01 -0.41 -3.08
C GLU A 50 -0.01 -1.16 -4.42
N ARG A 51 0.97 -2.04 -4.66
CA ARG A 51 1.00 -2.89 -5.86
C ARG A 51 -0.17 -3.84 -5.90
N GLN A 52 -0.54 -4.41 -4.76
CA GLN A 52 -1.66 -5.33 -4.68
C GLN A 52 -2.98 -4.63 -5.01
N SER A 53 -3.21 -3.42 -4.50
CA SER A 53 -4.36 -2.60 -4.87
C SER A 53 -4.39 -2.32 -6.38
N ALA A 54 -3.24 -1.99 -6.99
CA ALA A 54 -3.14 -1.78 -8.43
C ALA A 54 -3.51 -3.05 -9.24
N VAL A 55 -2.98 -4.21 -8.84
CA VAL A 55 -3.33 -5.51 -9.44
C VAL A 55 -4.82 -5.82 -9.33
N VAL A 56 -5.43 -5.51 -8.17
CA VAL A 56 -6.87 -5.69 -7.98
C VAL A 56 -7.67 -4.79 -8.91
N ILE A 57 -7.34 -3.51 -9.00
CA ILE A 57 -8.05 -2.56 -9.88
C ILE A 57 -7.99 -3.03 -11.35
N GLU A 58 -6.81 -3.41 -11.83
CA GLU A 58 -6.62 -3.89 -13.21
C GLU A 58 -7.39 -5.20 -13.46
N ALA A 59 -7.30 -6.17 -12.56
CA ALA A 59 -8.01 -7.44 -12.69
C ALA A 59 -9.54 -7.24 -12.73
N LEU A 60 -10.08 -6.39 -11.85
CA LEU A 60 -11.51 -6.08 -11.80
C LEU A 60 -11.99 -5.41 -13.09
N ARG A 61 -11.23 -4.48 -13.64
CA ARG A 61 -11.52 -3.84 -14.95
C ARG A 61 -11.54 -4.84 -16.10
N GLU A 62 -10.66 -5.83 -16.05
CA GLU A 62 -10.60 -6.91 -17.04
C GLU A 62 -11.63 -8.02 -16.82
N GLY A 63 -12.44 -7.95 -15.75
CA GLY A 63 -13.40 -8.98 -15.39
C GLY A 63 -12.75 -10.28 -14.91
N ARG A 64 -11.51 -10.21 -14.42
CA ARG A 64 -10.77 -11.33 -13.83
C ARG A 64 -10.87 -11.31 -12.31
N ASP A 65 -10.77 -12.50 -11.72
CA ASP A 65 -10.57 -12.65 -10.28
C ASP A 65 -9.09 -12.39 -9.94
N PRO A 66 -8.76 -11.37 -9.13
CA PRO A 66 -7.37 -11.06 -8.75
C PRO A 66 -6.71 -12.15 -7.91
N TYR A 67 -7.48 -13.00 -7.23
CA TYR A 67 -6.97 -14.01 -6.30
C TYR A 67 -7.29 -15.46 -6.70
N GLY A 68 -8.16 -15.66 -7.69
CA GLY A 68 -8.51 -16.98 -8.21
C GLY A 68 -9.27 -17.86 -7.19
N GLY A 69 -10.18 -17.26 -6.43
CA GLY A 69 -10.90 -17.93 -5.34
C GLY A 69 -11.03 -17.12 -4.04
N GLY A 70 -10.76 -15.82 -4.08
CA GLY A 70 -10.77 -14.92 -2.92
C GLY A 70 -9.38 -14.69 -2.32
N PRO A 71 -9.19 -13.59 -1.56
CA PRO A 71 -7.88 -13.20 -1.05
C PRO A 71 -7.32 -14.25 -0.08
N PRO A 72 -6.00 -14.53 -0.13
CA PRO A 72 -5.32 -15.28 0.92
C PRO A 72 -5.47 -14.56 2.29
N PRO A 73 -5.24 -15.26 3.41
CA PRO A 73 -5.14 -14.61 4.72
C PRO A 73 -4.10 -13.47 4.68
N THR A 74 -4.44 -12.33 5.30
CA THR A 74 -3.55 -11.15 5.35
C THR A 74 -2.17 -11.49 5.90
N ASP A 75 -2.09 -12.33 6.94
CA ASP A 75 -0.82 -12.78 7.52
C ASP A 75 0.05 -13.55 6.51
N ASP A 76 -0.55 -14.36 5.64
CA ASP A 76 0.18 -15.09 4.59
C ASP A 76 0.70 -14.13 3.52
N MET A 77 -0.08 -13.10 3.18
CA MET A 77 0.35 -12.03 2.27
C MET A 77 1.49 -11.20 2.86
N ASN A 78 1.41 -10.86 4.16
CA ASN A 78 2.44 -10.14 4.89
C ASN A 78 3.73 -10.96 4.97
N ALA A 79 3.63 -12.26 5.27
CA ALA A 79 4.78 -13.18 5.28
C ALA A 79 5.43 -13.29 3.90
N ARG A 80 4.62 -13.32 2.83
CA ARG A 80 5.10 -13.30 1.45
C ARG A 80 5.83 -11.99 1.13
N ALA A 81 5.22 -10.84 1.43
CA ALA A 81 5.81 -9.52 1.20
C ALA A 81 7.16 -9.39 1.93
N TRP A 82 7.23 -9.85 3.18
CA TRP A 82 8.46 -9.89 3.94
C TRP A 82 9.51 -10.82 3.30
N SER A 83 9.11 -12.02 2.88
CA SER A 83 10.04 -12.97 2.26
C SER A 83 10.59 -12.47 0.91
N GLU A 84 9.76 -11.84 0.08
CA GLU A 84 10.15 -11.29 -1.22
C GLU A 84 11.06 -10.07 -1.07
N SER A 85 10.88 -9.28 0.00
CA SER A 85 11.64 -8.06 0.24
C SER A 85 12.88 -8.22 1.11
N ARG A 86 13.07 -9.38 1.73
CA ARG A 86 14.15 -9.65 2.69
C ARG A 86 15.55 -9.28 2.18
N TYR A 87 15.82 -9.54 0.91
CA TYR A 87 17.14 -9.31 0.28
C TYR A 87 17.21 -8.05 -0.58
N ARG A 88 16.13 -7.27 -0.66
CA ARG A 88 16.11 -6.00 -1.38
C ARG A 88 16.94 -4.96 -0.63
N SER A 89 17.57 -4.05 -1.36
CA SER A 89 18.34 -2.95 -0.77
C SER A 89 17.41 -1.83 -0.31
N ALA A 90 17.90 -0.95 0.57
CA ALA A 90 17.14 0.24 0.98
C ALA A 90 16.78 1.12 -0.24
N THR A 91 17.72 1.31 -1.16
CA THR A 91 17.49 2.05 -2.41
C THR A 91 16.41 1.41 -3.28
N ASP A 92 16.45 0.08 -3.43
CA ASP A 92 15.51 -0.67 -4.25
C ASP A 92 14.08 -0.65 -3.68
N VAL A 93 13.93 -0.72 -2.36
CA VAL A 93 12.63 -0.60 -1.68
C VAL A 93 12.08 0.82 -1.80
N ARG A 94 12.90 1.87 -1.65
CA ARG A 94 12.47 3.26 -1.85
C ARG A 94 11.97 3.53 -3.27
N GLN A 95 12.71 3.03 -4.27
CA GLN A 95 12.31 3.19 -5.67
C GLN A 95 11.01 2.42 -5.95
N GLY A 96 10.93 1.20 -5.46
CA GLY A 96 9.77 0.36 -5.69
C GLY A 96 8.49 0.89 -5.03
N GLU A 97 8.58 1.47 -3.83
CA GLU A 97 7.47 2.13 -3.15
C GLU A 97 6.97 3.35 -3.94
N ALA A 98 7.86 4.26 -4.34
CA ALA A 98 7.48 5.41 -5.17
C ALA A 98 6.85 4.99 -6.51
N GLU A 99 7.35 3.93 -7.15
CA GLU A 99 6.77 3.38 -8.38
C GLU A 99 5.37 2.78 -8.15
N ALA A 100 5.18 2.02 -7.07
CA ALA A 100 3.91 1.42 -6.70
C ALA A 100 2.83 2.49 -6.42
N TRP A 101 3.19 3.50 -5.64
CA TRP A 101 2.38 4.68 -5.40
C TRP A 101 1.94 5.37 -6.71
N HIS A 102 2.88 5.68 -7.60
CA HIS A 102 2.57 6.34 -8.87
C HIS A 102 1.64 5.52 -9.76
N GLN A 103 1.85 4.19 -9.82
CA GLN A 103 0.97 3.31 -10.57
C GLN A 103 -0.45 3.30 -10.00
N LEU A 104 -0.57 3.19 -8.67
CA LEU A 104 -1.88 3.16 -8.02
C LEU A 104 -2.64 4.48 -8.21
N VAL A 105 -1.98 5.63 -8.03
CA VAL A 105 -2.60 6.94 -8.25
C VAL A 105 -3.09 7.09 -9.68
N ALA A 106 -2.29 6.70 -10.67
CA ALA A 106 -2.69 6.78 -12.09
C ALA A 106 -3.95 5.95 -12.36
N LEU A 107 -4.01 4.73 -11.81
CA LEU A 107 -5.19 3.87 -11.95
C LEU A 107 -6.45 4.50 -11.32
N VAL A 108 -6.33 5.12 -10.15
CA VAL A 108 -7.44 5.82 -9.48
C VAL A 108 -7.86 7.05 -10.28
N GLU A 109 -6.92 7.84 -10.82
CA GLU A 109 -7.20 9.01 -11.65
C GLU A 109 -8.01 8.66 -12.91
N GLU A 110 -7.60 7.58 -13.59
CA GLU A 110 -8.24 7.10 -14.81
C GLU A 110 -9.61 6.44 -14.55
N ALA A 111 -9.87 5.98 -13.33
CA ALA A 111 -11.10 5.29 -13.00
C ALA A 111 -12.34 6.20 -13.13
N PRO A 112 -13.41 5.74 -13.80
CA PRO A 112 -14.74 6.30 -13.63
C PRO A 112 -15.19 6.25 -12.16
N GLU A 113 -16.04 7.20 -11.75
CA GLU A 113 -16.57 7.28 -10.38
C GLU A 113 -17.31 5.99 -9.97
N ASP A 114 -18.05 5.37 -10.89
CA ASP A 114 -18.78 4.13 -10.60
C ASP A 114 -17.86 2.93 -10.39
N GLU A 115 -16.65 2.92 -10.95
CA GLU A 115 -15.64 1.89 -10.69
C GLU A 115 -15.06 1.99 -9.28
N LEU A 116 -14.92 3.20 -8.75
CA LEU A 116 -14.33 3.43 -7.44
C LEU A 116 -15.35 3.28 -6.30
N PHE A 117 -16.55 3.85 -6.47
CA PHE A 117 -17.45 4.10 -5.35
C PHE A 117 -18.72 3.25 -5.34
N SER A 118 -19.03 2.51 -6.41
CA SER A 118 -20.21 1.66 -6.42
C SER A 118 -19.89 0.27 -5.82
N PRO A 119 -20.49 -0.10 -4.67
CA PRO A 119 -20.22 -1.38 -4.01
C PRO A 119 -20.68 -2.60 -4.83
N ASP A 120 -21.62 -2.39 -5.75
CA ASP A 120 -22.19 -3.46 -6.59
C ASP A 120 -21.51 -3.57 -7.96
N ARG A 121 -20.60 -2.64 -8.31
CA ARG A 121 -19.90 -2.65 -9.60
C ARG A 121 -19.06 -3.90 -9.81
N TYR A 122 -18.41 -4.35 -8.74
CA TYR A 122 -17.54 -5.51 -8.72
C TYR A 122 -18.00 -6.49 -7.64
N PRO A 123 -18.84 -7.49 -7.97
CA PRO A 123 -19.33 -8.47 -7.01
C PRO A 123 -18.22 -9.22 -6.25
N LEU A 124 -17.04 -9.35 -6.86
CA LEU A 124 -15.85 -9.97 -6.26
C LEU A 124 -15.32 -9.20 -5.03
N MET A 125 -15.69 -7.93 -4.87
CA MET A 125 -15.32 -7.12 -3.70
C MET A 125 -16.26 -7.34 -2.50
N GLY A 126 -17.26 -8.24 -2.61
CA GLY A 126 -18.11 -8.59 -1.48
C GLY A 126 -18.92 -7.42 -0.90
N GLY A 127 -19.28 -6.44 -1.74
CA GLY A 127 -19.99 -5.23 -1.33
C GLY A 127 -19.10 -4.10 -0.79
N GLN A 128 -17.77 -4.27 -0.80
CA GLN A 128 -16.83 -3.18 -0.54
C GLN A 128 -16.55 -2.40 -1.83
N PRO A 129 -16.67 -1.06 -1.83
CA PRO A 129 -16.19 -0.24 -2.94
C PRO A 129 -14.66 -0.34 -3.07
N VAL A 130 -14.14 -0.23 -4.30
CA VAL A 130 -12.69 -0.19 -4.56
C VAL A 130 -12.02 0.96 -3.80
N ALA A 131 -12.70 2.11 -3.69
CA ALA A 131 -12.22 3.25 -2.91
C ALA A 131 -11.99 2.91 -1.42
N GLY A 132 -12.74 1.98 -0.85
CA GLY A 132 -12.55 1.53 0.53
C GLY A 132 -11.22 0.79 0.70
N MET A 133 -10.96 -0.19 -0.17
CA MET A 133 -9.68 -0.90 -0.21
C MET A 133 -8.50 0.05 -0.44
N VAL A 134 -8.60 0.96 -1.42
CA VAL A 134 -7.53 1.94 -1.69
C VAL A 134 -7.23 2.79 -0.45
N ARG A 135 -8.25 3.21 0.30
CA ARG A 135 -8.07 4.00 1.52
C ARG A 135 -7.38 3.21 2.62
N GLU A 136 -7.80 1.95 2.82
CA GLU A 136 -7.20 1.04 3.80
C GLU A 136 -5.73 0.80 3.47
N ASP A 137 -5.41 0.38 2.25
CA ASP A 137 -4.07 0.00 1.80
C ASP A 137 -3.09 1.17 1.66
N THR A 138 -3.57 2.42 1.64
CA THR A 138 -2.76 3.63 1.52
C THR A 138 -2.90 4.55 2.73
N ILE A 139 -3.93 5.40 2.78
CA ILE A 139 -4.09 6.49 3.75
C ILE A 139 -4.01 5.99 5.20
N GLU A 140 -4.78 4.94 5.51
CA GLU A 140 -4.82 4.37 6.86
C GLU A 140 -3.51 3.64 7.18
N HIS A 141 -3.01 2.88 6.21
CA HIS A 141 -1.77 2.12 6.32
C HIS A 141 -0.51 2.99 6.52
N TYR A 142 -0.40 4.11 5.80
CA TYR A 142 0.63 5.11 6.03
C TYR A 142 0.53 5.65 7.46
N ALA A 143 -0.66 6.03 7.91
CA ALA A 143 -0.87 6.58 9.25
C ALA A 143 -0.53 5.56 10.36
N GLU A 144 -0.83 4.28 10.14
CA GLU A 144 -0.49 3.18 11.04
C GLU A 144 1.03 2.96 11.17
N HIS A 145 1.76 2.97 10.04
CA HIS A 145 3.19 2.66 10.05
C HIS A 145 4.12 3.87 10.18
N LEU A 146 3.63 5.11 10.00
CA LEU A 146 4.43 6.31 10.16
C LEU A 146 5.13 6.41 11.54
N PRO A 147 4.49 6.07 12.68
CA PRO A 147 5.16 6.04 13.99
C PRO A 147 6.27 4.98 14.07
N HIS A 148 6.11 3.83 13.40
CA HIS A 148 7.11 2.76 13.38
C HIS A 148 8.29 3.12 12.47
N LEU A 149 8.03 3.79 11.35
CA LEU A 149 9.03 4.28 10.42
C LEU A 149 9.90 5.37 11.07
N THR A 150 9.27 6.36 11.72
CA THR A 150 9.96 7.52 12.30
C THR A 150 10.45 7.28 13.73
N GLY A 151 9.81 6.37 14.47
CA GLY A 151 10.18 5.99 15.81
C GLY A 151 11.49 5.18 15.82
N GLY A 152 12.43 5.58 16.67
CA GLY A 152 13.53 4.71 17.08
C GLY A 152 13.01 3.66 18.04
N GLY A 153 12.61 2.49 17.51
CA GLY A 153 12.28 1.26 18.23
C GLY A 153 11.74 1.46 19.65
N GLN A 154 10.42 1.54 19.80
CA GLN A 154 9.84 1.10 21.06
C GLN A 154 9.70 -0.42 20.97
N PRO A 155 10.37 -1.19 21.84
CA PRO A 155 10.00 -2.59 22.02
C PRO A 155 8.60 -2.62 22.66
N ASP A 156 7.82 -3.61 22.25
CA ASP A 156 6.66 -4.08 23.02
C ASP A 156 7.05 -4.45 24.46
#